data_AF-A0A3D0N5M6-F1
#
_entry.id   AF-A0A3D0N5M6-F1
#
_cell.length_a   1.000
_cell.length_b   1.000
_cell.length_c   1.000
_cell.angle_alpha   90.00
_cell.angle_beta   90.00
_cell.angle_gamma   90.00
#
_symmetry.space_group_name_H-M   'P 1'
#
loop_
_entity.id
_entity.type
_entity.pdbx_description
1 polymer ?
#
loop_
_entity_poly.entity_id
_entity_poly.type
_entity_poly.pdbx_seq_one_letter_code
_entity_poly.pdbx_strand_id
1 'polypeptide(L)'
;MLAAATFLVVLSAGCALAGSSATLTIHYEATPISEIALGDDYINLQVGSSVSGDEPTTYTASTTYDLTTNGFDGKLSGSIGDDVAGGLSLSAELTPPEGAVGCGEVVLGRSPVDLITGIAPTAAGGLGLTFRLTAGVEAGLVEPSHTLFTLTVTDR
;
A
#
# COMPACT_ATOMS: atom_id res chain seq x y z
N MET A 1 -33.56 95.59 0.84
CA MET A 1 -34.48 94.79 1.66
C MET A 1 -34.00 93.36 1.61
N LEU A 2 -33.89 92.77 2.79
CA LEU A 2 -33.25 91.51 3.15
C LEU A 2 -33.97 90.31 2.52
N ALA A 3 -33.24 89.37 1.89
CA ALA A 3 -33.77 88.05 1.57
C ALA A 3 -32.72 87.00 1.95
N ALA A 4 -33.07 86.22 2.95
CA ALA A 4 -32.20 85.34 3.72
C ALA A 4 -31.69 84.14 2.90
N ALA A 5 -30.42 83.83 3.07
CA ALA A 5 -29.79 82.60 2.60
C ALA A 5 -30.26 81.43 3.47
N THR A 6 -31.07 80.52 2.92
CA THR A 6 -31.50 79.31 3.62
C THR A 6 -30.48 78.19 3.38
N PHE A 7 -29.75 77.85 4.44
CA PHE A 7 -28.78 76.76 4.48
C PHE A 7 -29.51 75.40 4.53
N LEU A 8 -29.39 74.58 3.48
CA LEU A 8 -29.93 73.22 3.43
C LEU A 8 -28.96 72.27 4.15
N VAL A 9 -29.33 71.83 5.36
CA VAL A 9 -28.60 70.79 6.10
C VAL A 9 -28.90 69.43 5.47
N VAL A 10 -27.90 68.80 4.86
CA VAL A 10 -27.97 67.41 4.41
C VAL A 10 -27.76 66.50 5.63
N LEU A 11 -28.85 65.90 6.13
CA LEU A 11 -28.78 64.80 7.10
C LEU A 11 -28.45 63.51 6.33
N SER A 12 -27.18 63.14 6.24
CA SER A 12 -26.78 61.80 5.80
C SER A 12 -27.09 60.80 6.93
N ALA A 13 -28.27 60.19 6.89
CA ALA A 13 -28.56 59.03 7.72
C ALA A 13 -27.66 57.87 7.26
N GLY A 14 -26.56 57.65 7.98
CA GLY A 14 -25.75 56.45 7.79
C GLY A 14 -26.58 55.23 8.19
N CYS A 15 -27.13 54.51 7.23
CA CYS A 15 -27.73 53.20 7.48
C CYS A 15 -26.61 52.25 7.92
N ALA A 16 -26.48 52.05 9.23
CA ALA A 16 -25.63 50.99 9.77
C ALA A 16 -26.28 49.64 9.41
N LEU A 17 -25.72 48.93 8.42
CA LEU A 17 -26.08 47.55 8.13
C LEU A 17 -25.54 46.66 9.26
N ALA A 18 -26.42 46.27 10.18
CA ALA A 18 -26.09 45.23 11.16
C ALA A 18 -26.11 43.87 10.46
N GLY A 19 -24.94 43.36 10.11
CA GLY A 19 -24.79 41.97 9.69
C GLY A 19 -24.90 41.06 10.91
N SER A 20 -25.79 40.07 10.85
CA SER A 20 -25.86 38.98 11.83
C SER A 20 -25.24 37.73 11.22
N SER A 21 -24.21 37.18 11.86
CA SER A 21 -23.53 35.96 11.43
C SER A 21 -23.56 34.92 12.55
N ALA A 22 -23.79 33.67 12.18
CA ALA A 22 -23.69 32.52 13.08
C ALA A 22 -22.64 31.55 12.53
N THR A 23 -21.85 30.97 13.43
CA THR A 23 -20.83 29.95 13.10
C THR A 23 -21.25 28.61 13.68
N LEU A 24 -21.07 27.54 12.91
CA LEU A 24 -21.34 26.16 13.30
C LEU A 24 -20.03 25.38 13.29
N THR A 25 -19.68 24.76 14.41
CA THR A 25 -18.59 23.79 14.48
C THR A 25 -19.15 22.42 14.10
N ILE A 26 -18.76 21.89 12.94
CA ILE A 26 -19.11 20.54 12.49
C ILE A 26 -17.96 19.61 12.86
N HIS A 27 -18.24 18.62 13.72
CA HIS A 27 -17.31 17.54 14.01
C HIS A 27 -17.46 16.43 12.96
N TYR A 28 -16.36 16.02 12.34
CA TYR A 28 -16.28 14.85 11.47
C TYR A 28 -15.07 14.01 11.87
N GLU A 29 -15.20 12.70 11.71
CA GLU A 29 -14.16 11.72 12.00
C GLU A 29 -14.17 10.67 10.89
N ALA A 30 -12.99 10.29 10.40
CA ALA A 30 -12.80 9.14 9.53
C ALA A 30 -11.91 8.14 10.28
N THR A 31 -12.41 6.92 10.50
CA THR A 31 -11.65 5.87 11.18
C THR A 31 -10.55 5.31 10.26
N PRO A 32 -9.45 4.77 10.80
CA PRO A 32 -8.42 4.10 10.00
C PRO A 32 -9.02 2.93 9.20
N ILE A 33 -8.65 2.83 7.93
CA ILE A 33 -8.98 1.73 7.02
C ILE A 33 -7.65 1.28 6.44
N SER A 34 -7.36 -0.02 6.57
CA SER A 34 -6.25 -0.70 5.90
C SER A 34 -6.74 -2.09 5.52
N GLU A 35 -7.05 -2.25 4.24
CA GLU A 35 -7.55 -3.48 3.65
C GLU A 35 -6.58 -3.95 2.56
N ILE A 36 -6.27 -5.24 2.60
CA ILE A 36 -5.43 -5.91 1.61
C ILE A 36 -6.10 -7.20 1.15
N ALA A 37 -6.13 -7.40 -0.16
CA ALA A 37 -6.66 -8.61 -0.77
C ALA A 37 -5.63 -9.18 -1.75
N LEU A 38 -5.50 -10.51 -1.78
CA LEU A 38 -4.68 -11.23 -2.77
C LEU A 38 -5.58 -11.71 -3.90
N GLY A 39 -5.07 -11.67 -5.13
CA GLY A 39 -5.81 -12.04 -6.35
C GLY A 39 -6.02 -13.55 -6.51
N ASP A 40 -5.12 -14.36 -5.95
CA ASP A 40 -5.22 -15.81 -5.94
C ASP A 40 -5.07 -16.37 -4.52
N ASP A 41 -5.92 -17.33 -4.17
CA ASP A 41 -5.83 -18.08 -2.91
C ASP A 41 -4.71 -19.14 -2.93
N TYR A 42 -4.24 -19.51 -4.12
CA TYR A 42 -3.24 -20.58 -4.33
C TYR A 42 -2.39 -20.34 -5.57
N ILE A 43 -1.07 -20.50 -5.43
CA ILE A 43 -0.11 -20.42 -6.52
C ILE A 43 0.75 -21.69 -6.51
N ASN A 44 0.89 -22.35 -7.67
CA ASN A 44 1.74 -23.52 -7.83
C ASN A 44 3.12 -23.14 -8.40
N LEU A 45 4.18 -23.41 -7.64
CA LEU A 45 5.57 -23.30 -8.09
C LEU A 45 6.14 -24.73 -8.18
N GLN A 46 6.19 -25.29 -9.39
CA GLN A 46 6.65 -26.66 -9.59
C GLN A 46 8.11 -26.70 -10.00
N VAL A 47 8.97 -27.29 -9.17
CA VAL A 47 10.36 -27.60 -9.54
C VAL A 47 10.37 -28.84 -10.45
N GLY A 48 10.70 -28.66 -11.72
CA GLY A 48 10.97 -29.74 -12.65
C GLY A 48 12.36 -30.34 -12.46
N SER A 49 12.53 -31.61 -12.86
CA SER A 49 13.80 -32.34 -12.79
C SER A 49 14.89 -31.62 -13.61
N SER A 50 16.00 -31.25 -12.96
CA SER A 50 17.18 -30.69 -13.65
C SER A 50 18.03 -31.81 -14.25
N VAL A 51 18.57 -31.59 -15.46
CA VAL A 51 19.58 -32.48 -16.06
C VAL A 51 20.92 -32.19 -15.36
N SER A 52 21.71 -33.24 -15.09
CA SER A 52 23.02 -33.09 -14.45
C SER A 52 23.91 -32.14 -15.26
N GLY A 53 24.33 -31.02 -14.65
CA GLY A 53 25.19 -30.02 -15.27
C GLY A 53 24.53 -28.68 -15.63
N ASP A 54 23.22 -28.52 -15.45
CA ASP A 54 22.51 -27.27 -15.73
C ASP A 54 22.52 -26.27 -14.56
N GLU A 55 22.38 -24.98 -14.90
CA GLU A 55 22.27 -23.85 -13.98
C GLU A 55 21.07 -24.03 -13.00
N PRO A 56 21.15 -23.56 -11.74
CA PRO A 56 20.04 -23.59 -10.79
C PRO A 56 18.70 -23.20 -11.42
N THR A 57 17.75 -24.14 -11.44
CA THR A 57 16.45 -23.90 -12.07
C THR A 57 15.65 -22.91 -11.24
N THR A 58 15.22 -21.84 -11.91
CA THR A 58 14.44 -20.76 -11.31
C THR A 58 13.01 -20.84 -11.83
N TYR A 59 12.05 -20.84 -10.91
CA TYR A 59 10.62 -20.86 -11.22
C TYR A 59 10.00 -19.54 -10.79
N THR A 60 9.07 -19.04 -11.59
CA THR A 60 8.39 -17.77 -11.32
C THR A 60 6.89 -17.98 -11.43
N ALA A 61 6.16 -17.41 -10.48
CA ALA A 61 4.70 -17.33 -10.54
C ALA A 61 4.27 -15.94 -10.09
N SER A 62 3.19 -15.43 -10.68
CA SER A 62 2.70 -14.09 -10.41
C SER A 62 1.21 -14.12 -10.11
N THR A 63 0.80 -13.22 -9.24
CA THR A 63 -0.60 -12.89 -8.93
C THR A 63 -0.71 -11.37 -8.81
N THR A 64 -1.84 -10.89 -8.31
CA THR A 64 -2.06 -9.49 -7.98
C THR A 64 -2.43 -9.30 -6.52
N TYR A 65 -2.35 -8.06 -6.04
CA TYR A 65 -2.93 -7.66 -4.77
C TYR A 65 -3.61 -6.30 -4.91
N ASP A 66 -4.58 -6.07 -4.04
CA ASP A 66 -5.29 -4.80 -3.90
C ASP A 66 -4.97 -4.20 -2.53
N LEU A 67 -4.81 -2.89 -2.48
CA LEU A 67 -4.53 -2.13 -1.27
C LEU A 67 -5.43 -0.90 -1.20
N THR A 68 -6.20 -0.81 -0.11
CA THR A 68 -6.91 0.42 0.26
C THR A 68 -6.47 0.81 1.66
N THR A 69 -5.80 1.96 1.78
CA THR A 69 -5.41 2.53 3.07
C THR A 69 -5.66 4.03 3.13
N ASN A 70 -6.02 4.53 4.32
CA ASN A 70 -6.04 5.96 4.63
C ASN A 70 -4.90 6.38 5.58
N GLY A 71 -3.95 5.47 5.85
CA GLY A 71 -2.75 5.72 6.65
C GLY A 71 -1.65 6.45 5.86
N PHE A 72 -0.75 7.10 6.58
CA PHE A 72 0.44 7.75 6.02
C PHE A 72 1.70 6.99 6.46
N ASP A 73 2.78 7.09 5.67
CA ASP A 73 4.08 6.45 5.92
C ASP A 73 3.98 4.93 6.21
N GLY A 74 2.99 4.28 5.60
CA GLY A 74 2.73 2.85 5.77
C GLY A 74 3.75 1.96 5.06
N LYS A 75 3.71 0.67 5.36
CA LYS A 75 4.52 -0.36 4.70
C LYS A 75 3.79 -1.67 4.52
N LEU A 76 4.25 -2.45 3.56
CA LEU A 76 3.87 -3.85 3.37
C LEU A 76 5.05 -4.76 3.70
N SER A 77 4.82 -5.71 4.59
CA SER A 77 5.81 -6.72 4.98
C SER A 77 5.29 -8.12 4.67
N GLY A 78 6.16 -9.00 4.15
CA GLY A 78 5.83 -10.39 3.84
C GLY A 78 6.58 -11.38 4.74
N SER A 79 5.94 -12.49 5.05
CA SER A 79 6.57 -13.65 5.70
C SER A 79 5.99 -14.97 5.20
N ILE A 80 6.66 -16.07 5.49
CA ILE A 80 6.18 -17.43 5.23
C ILE A 80 6.04 -18.22 6.53
N GLY A 81 5.07 -19.15 6.58
CA GLY A 81 4.78 -19.94 7.79
C GLY A 81 5.90 -20.91 8.17
N ASP A 82 6.43 -21.60 7.17
CA ASP A 82 7.52 -22.58 7.33
C ASP A 82 8.72 -22.18 6.47
N ASP A 83 9.92 -22.51 6.96
CA ASP A 83 11.15 -22.34 6.18
C ASP A 83 11.08 -23.20 4.91
N VAL A 84 11.54 -22.65 3.79
CA VAL A 84 11.61 -23.39 2.52
C VAL A 84 12.58 -24.56 2.68
N ALA A 85 12.29 -25.70 2.03
CA ALA A 85 13.11 -26.90 2.10
C ALA A 85 14.58 -26.60 1.73
N GLY A 86 15.52 -27.32 2.38
CA GLY A 86 16.95 -27.08 2.25
C GLY A 86 17.42 -27.05 0.79
N GLY A 87 18.19 -26.01 0.45
CA GLY A 87 18.69 -25.77 -0.91
C GLY A 87 17.72 -25.04 -1.83
N LEU A 88 16.49 -24.75 -1.41
CA LEU A 88 15.58 -23.85 -2.10
C LEU A 88 15.57 -22.46 -1.45
N SER A 89 15.32 -21.43 -2.26
CA SER A 89 15.12 -20.05 -1.81
C SER A 89 13.88 -19.47 -2.46
N LEU A 90 12.95 -18.97 -1.66
CA LEU A 90 11.75 -18.29 -2.13
C LEU A 90 11.91 -16.78 -1.91
N SER A 91 11.75 -16.00 -2.97
CA SER A 91 11.70 -14.54 -2.92
C SER A 91 10.38 -14.02 -3.46
N ALA A 92 10.04 -12.78 -3.08
CA ALA A 92 8.89 -12.06 -3.59
C ALA A 92 9.26 -10.62 -3.96
N GLU A 93 8.55 -10.10 -4.96
CA GLU A 93 8.62 -8.72 -5.42
C GLU A 93 7.19 -8.20 -5.63
N LEU A 94 6.89 -7.00 -5.13
CA LEU A 94 5.59 -6.34 -5.28
C LEU A 94 5.73 -5.06 -6.08
N THR A 95 4.78 -4.82 -6.98
CA THR A 95 4.64 -3.53 -7.66
C THR A 95 4.08 -2.50 -6.68
N PRO A 96 4.82 -1.43 -6.32
CA PRO A 96 4.34 -0.45 -5.37
C PRO A 96 3.13 0.34 -5.91
N PRO A 97 2.19 0.75 -5.06
CA PRO A 97 1.20 1.76 -5.41
C PRO A 97 1.89 3.11 -5.72
N GLU A 98 1.18 4.02 -6.39
CA GLU A 98 1.73 5.33 -6.76
C GLU A 98 2.27 6.08 -5.53
N GLY A 99 3.50 6.58 -5.64
CA GLY A 99 4.18 7.32 -4.58
C GLY A 99 4.90 6.46 -3.53
N ALA A 100 4.67 5.15 -3.48
CA ALA A 100 5.40 4.24 -2.60
C ALA A 100 6.67 3.68 -3.27
N VAL A 101 7.56 3.13 -2.45
CA VAL A 101 8.84 2.56 -2.90
C VAL A 101 8.86 1.06 -2.66
N GLY A 102 9.02 0.29 -3.74
CA GLY A 102 9.26 -1.15 -3.66
C GLY A 102 10.71 -1.46 -3.25
N CYS A 103 10.90 -2.50 -2.44
CA CYS A 103 12.21 -2.98 -2.01
C CYS A 103 12.91 -3.87 -3.06
N GLY A 104 12.25 -4.15 -4.19
CA GLY A 104 12.71 -5.10 -5.21
C GLY A 104 12.44 -6.55 -4.80
N GLU A 105 13.20 -7.47 -5.37
CA GLU A 105 13.12 -8.89 -5.03
C GLU A 105 13.76 -9.16 -3.65
N VAL A 106 12.95 -9.65 -2.69
CA VAL A 106 13.37 -9.90 -1.31
C VAL A 106 13.15 -11.37 -0.95
N VAL A 107 14.14 -12.00 -0.33
CA VAL A 107 14.05 -13.39 0.17
C VAL A 107 13.09 -13.46 1.36
N LEU A 108 12.14 -14.38 1.29
CA LEU A 108 11.15 -14.60 2.33
C LEU A 108 11.66 -15.58 3.39
N GLY A 109 11.16 -15.39 4.62
CA GLY A 109 11.39 -16.31 5.73
C GLY A 109 10.28 -16.15 6.77
N ARG A 110 10.42 -16.83 7.90
CA ARG A 110 9.46 -16.72 9.01
C ARG A 110 9.41 -15.33 9.66
N SER A 111 10.52 -14.60 9.58
CA SER A 111 10.56 -13.21 10.04
C SER A 111 10.01 -12.29 8.95
N PRO A 112 9.07 -11.38 9.26
CA PRO A 112 8.57 -10.41 8.29
C PRO A 112 9.70 -9.54 7.72
N VAL A 113 9.71 -9.41 6.39
CA VAL A 113 10.62 -8.55 5.64
C VAL A 113 9.83 -7.48 4.91
N ASP A 114 10.38 -6.27 4.81
CA ASP A 114 9.70 -5.16 4.14
C ASP A 114 9.78 -5.32 2.63
N LEU A 115 8.62 -5.25 1.96
CA LEU A 115 8.48 -5.38 0.51
C LEU A 115 8.17 -4.04 -0.16
N ILE A 116 7.38 -3.19 0.51
CA ILE A 116 7.08 -1.82 0.07
C ILE A 116 7.13 -0.90 1.30
N THR A 117 7.65 0.31 1.12
CA THR A 117 7.71 1.35 2.15
C THR A 117 7.23 2.70 1.61
N GLY A 118 6.86 3.61 2.51
CA GLY A 118 6.43 4.96 2.13
C GLY A 118 5.04 5.01 1.51
N ILE A 119 4.12 4.15 1.98
CA ILE A 119 2.76 4.10 1.49
C ILE A 119 1.99 5.31 2.03
N ALA A 120 1.46 6.10 1.11
CA ALA A 120 0.52 7.18 1.39
C ALA A 120 -0.94 6.67 1.25
N PRO A 121 -1.94 7.45 1.70
CA PRO A 121 -3.35 7.10 1.51
C PRO A 121 -3.64 6.82 0.05
N THR A 122 -4.15 5.62 -0.23
CA THR A 122 -4.33 5.14 -1.60
C THR A 122 -5.44 4.10 -1.67
N ALA A 123 -6.05 4.00 -2.84
CA ALA A 123 -6.90 2.90 -3.24
C ALA A 123 -6.40 2.43 -4.60
N ALA A 124 -5.67 1.31 -4.59
CA ALA A 124 -5.04 0.74 -5.77
C ALA A 124 -5.35 -0.74 -5.86
N GLY A 125 -5.65 -1.21 -7.07
CA GLY A 125 -5.96 -2.62 -7.32
C GLY A 125 -5.23 -3.16 -8.53
N GLY A 126 -5.12 -4.48 -8.62
CA GLY A 126 -4.39 -5.19 -9.67
C GLY A 126 -2.88 -4.96 -9.64
N LEU A 127 -2.31 -4.62 -8.47
CA LEU A 127 -0.87 -4.43 -8.32
C LEU A 127 -0.16 -5.78 -8.40
N GLY A 128 0.94 -5.84 -9.14
CA GLY A 128 1.66 -7.10 -9.37
C GLY A 128 2.32 -7.64 -8.10
N LEU A 129 2.25 -8.96 -7.93
CA LEU A 129 3.00 -9.71 -6.92
C LEU A 129 3.64 -10.92 -7.60
N THR A 130 4.97 -10.99 -7.57
CA THR A 130 5.74 -12.04 -8.22
C THR A 130 6.54 -12.81 -7.18
N PHE A 131 6.42 -14.14 -7.22
CA PHE A 131 7.22 -15.06 -6.43
C PHE A 131 8.25 -15.74 -7.32
N ARG A 132 9.46 -15.91 -6.79
CA ARG A 132 10.54 -16.64 -7.44
C ARG A 132 11.07 -17.72 -6.51
N LEU A 133 11.05 -18.96 -6.98
CA LEU A 133 11.67 -20.10 -6.30
C LEU A 133 12.94 -20.48 -7.04
N THR A 134 14.07 -20.42 -6.36
CA THR A 134 15.37 -20.79 -6.90
C THR A 134 15.87 -22.05 -6.20
N ALA A 135 16.27 -23.06 -6.97
CA ALA A 135 16.89 -24.27 -6.43
C ALA A 135 18.41 -24.22 -6.58
N GLY A 136 19.15 -24.25 -5.47
CA GLY A 136 20.60 -24.42 -5.46
C GLY A 136 21.01 -25.87 -5.75
N VAL A 137 22.28 -26.08 -6.10
CA VAL A 137 22.86 -27.41 -6.38
C VAL A 137 22.73 -28.41 -5.22
N GLU A 138 22.58 -27.89 -3.99
CA GLU A 138 22.39 -28.67 -2.76
C GLU A 138 20.94 -29.12 -2.53
N ALA A 139 19.97 -28.66 -3.34
CA ALA A 139 18.55 -28.93 -3.12
C ALA A 139 18.18 -30.42 -3.23
N GLY A 140 18.99 -31.23 -3.92
CA GLY A 140 18.72 -32.66 -4.10
C GLY A 140 17.31 -32.93 -4.66
N LEU A 141 16.74 -34.08 -4.30
CA LEU A 141 15.32 -34.36 -4.51
C LEU A 141 14.51 -33.72 -3.39
N VAL A 142 13.70 -32.71 -3.71
CA VAL A 142 12.76 -32.09 -2.77
C VAL A 142 11.36 -32.64 -3.04
N GLU A 143 10.74 -33.26 -2.02
CA GLU A 143 9.35 -33.69 -2.09
C GLU A 143 8.41 -32.47 -2.21
N PRO A 144 7.25 -32.60 -2.88
CA PRO A 144 6.27 -31.52 -2.96
C PRO A 144 5.89 -31.02 -1.56
N SER A 145 6.05 -29.72 -1.34
CA SER A 145 5.73 -29.05 -0.08
C SER A 145 4.97 -27.75 -0.35
N HIS A 146 4.36 -27.20 0.69
CA HIS A 146 3.68 -25.90 0.65
C HIS A 146 4.04 -25.09 1.90
N THR A 147 3.98 -23.76 1.78
CA THR A 147 4.11 -22.82 2.89
C THR A 147 3.07 -21.72 2.72
N LEU A 148 2.63 -21.12 3.82
CA LEU A 148 1.65 -20.02 3.78
C LEU A 148 2.38 -18.69 3.68
N PHE A 149 2.08 -17.91 2.65
CA PHE A 149 2.54 -16.52 2.55
C PHE A 149 1.59 -15.59 3.30
N THR A 150 2.12 -14.74 4.17
CA THR A 150 1.37 -13.70 4.89
C THR A 150 1.87 -12.33 4.47
N LEU A 151 0.97 -11.49 3.96
CA LEU A 151 1.24 -10.10 3.65
C LEU A 151 0.56 -9.21 4.70
N THR A 152 1.32 -8.32 5.33
CA THR A 152 0.84 -7.45 6.41
C THR A 152 1.02 -5.99 6.02
N VAL A 153 -0.06 -5.22 6.13
CA VAL A 153 -0.02 -3.75 6.08
C VAL A 153 0.19 -3.18 7.47
N THR A 154 1.06 -2.19 7.60
CA THR A 154 1.29 -1.46 8.85
C THR A 154 1.35 0.02 8.56
N ASP A 155 0.48 0.78 9.20
CA ASP A 155 0.45 2.24 9.16
C ASP A 155 1.29 2.80 10.33
N ARG A 156 1.86 4.00 10.16
CA ARG A 156 2.64 4.69 11.21
C ARG A 156 1.99 5.98 11.70
#